data_AF-A0A1H8P2I6-F1
#
_entry.id   AF-A0A1H8P2I6-F1
#
_cell.length_a   1.000
_cell.length_b   1.000
_cell.length_c   1.000
_cell.angle_alpha   90.00
_cell.angle_beta   90.00
_cell.angle_gamma   90.00
#
_symmetry.space_group_name_H-M   'P 1'
#
loop_
_entity.id
_entity.type
_entity.pdbx_description
1 polymer ?
#
loop_
_entity_poly.entity_id
_entity_poly.type
_entity_poly.pdbx_seq_one_letter_code
_entity_poly.pdbx_strand_id
1 'polypeptide(L)'
;MVADSPAPIHVSAASRAVVAQSASAMVVAVPTVAASVTERAVVAPSARYAIVRVFFGTDRNLTVSPAPSSMFGVDRSSSMHYGFSEVSIPARHRPGELESPSLWRLEFSQNPEQHVVLLRSTVLPKEQYFSDMAARLNATSGSVLLFVHGYNVTFEDAARRTAQMTYDLKFDGAPVFFSWPSKGETSLYPYDETEIDWAQGDLKRFLDDILRRPEARNVYIVAHSMGNRALTKSLGALLTEKLDFKSKVKEIILAAPDIDADTFKREIAPALVTSGCPITLYASADDFALQMSMTFHGYPRLGAGGQNLVVMPGVETVDATGVDASFLGHSYYGSVRPVLSDISGILHNGWRAAQRITTLSQTGVPPSAYWTVKK
;
A
#
# COMPACT_ATOMS: atom_id res chain seq x y z
N MET A 1 77.90 13.78 28.86
CA MET A 1 77.54 14.24 27.51
C MET A 1 76.07 14.60 27.53
N VAL A 2 75.78 15.78 27.03
CA VAL A 2 74.53 16.54 27.13
C VAL A 2 73.48 15.96 26.18
N ALA A 3 72.24 15.83 26.64
CA ALA A 3 71.05 15.90 25.80
C ALA A 3 69.87 16.37 26.67
N ASP A 4 69.72 17.69 26.72
CA ASP A 4 68.53 18.39 27.22
C ASP A 4 67.32 18.09 26.31
N SER A 5 66.14 17.93 26.90
CA SER A 5 64.85 17.99 26.21
C SER A 5 63.91 18.89 27.00
N PRO A 6 63.12 19.78 26.35
CA PRO A 6 62.54 20.93 27.02
C PRO A 6 61.13 20.68 27.57
N ALA A 7 60.81 21.51 28.56
CA ALA A 7 59.56 21.66 29.29
C ALA A 7 58.40 22.26 28.44
N PRO A 8 57.14 22.20 28.91
CA PRO A 8 55.96 22.49 28.11
C PRO A 8 55.64 23.99 28.02
N ILE A 9 55.00 24.37 26.90
CA ILE A 9 54.56 25.73 26.58
C ILE A 9 53.26 26.06 27.31
N HIS A 10 53.30 27.13 28.10
CA HIS A 10 52.14 27.79 28.71
C HIS A 10 51.23 28.41 27.64
N VAL A 11 49.94 28.07 27.66
CA VAL A 11 48.90 28.81 26.93
C VAL A 11 48.39 29.94 27.82
N SER A 12 48.69 31.17 27.41
CA SER A 12 48.20 32.41 28.03
C SER A 12 46.77 32.70 27.59
N ALA A 13 45.88 32.94 28.56
CA ALA A 13 44.53 33.42 28.35
C ALA A 13 44.54 34.92 28.01
N ALA A 14 43.96 35.27 26.86
CA ALA A 14 43.63 36.66 26.52
C ALA A 14 42.15 36.76 26.18
N SER A 15 41.40 37.33 27.13
CA SER A 15 40.03 37.78 26.97
C SER A 15 39.89 38.76 25.80
N ARG A 16 38.90 38.54 24.93
CA ARG A 16 38.34 39.61 24.10
C ARG A 16 36.82 39.58 24.16
N ALA A 17 36.31 40.77 24.44
CA ALA A 17 34.94 41.11 24.73
C ALA A 17 33.96 40.76 23.60
N VAL A 18 32.78 40.32 24.02
CA VAL A 18 31.56 40.23 23.21
C VAL A 18 31.08 41.66 22.92
N VAL A 19 31.04 42.04 21.65
CA VAL A 19 30.25 43.18 21.17
C VAL A 19 28.98 42.59 20.57
N ALA A 20 27.88 42.68 21.30
CA ALA A 20 26.55 42.40 20.80
C ALA A 20 26.10 43.58 19.91
N GLN A 21 25.98 43.34 18.60
CA GLN A 21 25.22 44.22 17.72
C GLN A 21 23.84 43.62 17.48
N SER A 22 22.84 44.27 18.06
CA SER A 22 21.42 44.04 17.84
C SER A 22 21.06 44.38 16.41
N ALA A 23 20.82 43.37 15.57
CA ALA A 23 20.14 43.54 14.31
C ALA A 23 18.63 43.40 14.54
N SER A 24 17.92 44.52 14.42
CA SER A 24 16.45 44.56 14.46
C SER A 24 15.89 43.75 13.29
N ALA A 25 15.12 42.71 13.59
CA ALA A 25 14.34 41.99 12.60
C ALA A 25 13.12 42.84 12.20
N MET A 26 13.10 43.31 10.95
CA MET A 26 11.89 43.84 10.32
C MET A 26 10.89 42.69 10.19
N VAL A 27 9.82 42.75 10.98
CA VAL A 27 8.64 41.90 10.83
C VAL A 27 7.88 42.39 9.60
N VAL A 28 8.02 41.67 8.48
CA VAL A 28 7.11 41.82 7.34
C VAL A 28 5.88 40.98 7.64
N ALA A 29 4.78 41.65 7.97
CA ALA A 29 3.47 41.02 8.13
C ALA A 29 3.02 40.44 6.78
N VAL A 30 2.91 39.11 6.72
CA VAL A 30 2.25 38.41 5.60
C VAL A 30 0.76 38.40 5.90
N PRO A 31 -0.12 38.88 5.00
CA PRO A 31 -1.55 38.90 5.27
C PRO A 31 -2.10 37.48 5.27
N THR A 32 -2.72 37.10 6.39
CA THR A 32 -3.47 35.86 6.54
C THR A 32 -4.74 35.95 5.71
N VAL A 33 -4.74 35.37 4.51
CA VAL A 33 -5.97 35.12 3.76
C VAL A 33 -6.48 33.74 4.16
N ALA A 34 -7.45 33.72 5.07
CA ALA A 34 -8.26 32.54 5.34
C ALA A 34 -9.12 32.25 4.10
N ALA A 35 -8.64 31.38 3.21
CA ALA A 35 -9.44 30.84 2.12
C ALA A 35 -10.13 29.57 2.63
N SER A 36 -11.42 29.69 2.95
CA SER A 36 -12.32 28.53 3.08
C SER A 36 -12.47 27.88 1.69
N VAL A 37 -11.66 26.86 1.42
CA VAL A 37 -11.80 26.09 0.18
C VAL A 37 -12.80 24.96 0.45
N THR A 38 -14.08 25.22 0.19
CA THR A 38 -14.97 24.15 -0.27
C THR A 38 -14.45 23.70 -1.62
N GLU A 39 -13.68 22.61 -1.66
CA GLU A 39 -13.13 22.02 -2.88
C GLU A 39 -14.27 21.35 -3.67
N ARG A 40 -15.09 22.17 -4.33
CA ARG A 40 -15.79 21.72 -5.53
C ARG A 40 -14.73 21.54 -6.59
N ALA A 41 -14.74 20.38 -7.25
CA ALA A 41 -13.92 20.08 -8.40
C ALA A 41 -13.83 21.31 -9.33
N VAL A 42 -12.64 21.88 -9.45
CA VAL A 42 -12.37 22.87 -10.50
C VAL A 42 -12.34 22.08 -11.80
N VAL A 43 -13.48 22.02 -12.48
CA VAL A 43 -13.60 21.41 -13.79
C VAL A 43 -12.96 22.37 -14.79
N ALA A 44 -11.73 22.05 -15.22
CA ALA A 44 -11.26 22.51 -16.51
C ALA A 44 -12.15 21.85 -17.58
N PRO A 45 -12.88 22.61 -18.41
CA PRO A 45 -13.81 22.04 -19.37
C PRO A 45 -13.05 21.53 -20.60
N SER A 46 -12.52 20.29 -20.54
CA SER A 46 -12.22 19.44 -21.73
C SER A 46 -11.59 18.09 -21.40
N ALA A 47 -11.05 17.87 -20.20
CA ALA A 47 -10.32 16.63 -19.89
C ALA A 47 -11.25 15.41 -19.87
N ARG A 48 -10.98 14.41 -20.73
CA ARG A 48 -11.76 13.16 -20.82
C ARG A 48 -11.30 12.09 -19.84
N TYR A 49 -10.86 12.49 -18.65
CA TYR A 49 -10.40 11.59 -17.58
C TYR A 49 -10.77 12.13 -16.19
N ALA A 50 -10.99 11.22 -15.25
CA ALA A 50 -11.14 11.56 -13.84
C ALA A 50 -9.77 11.62 -13.16
N ILE A 51 -9.64 12.40 -12.08
CA ILE A 51 -8.44 12.43 -11.24
C ILE A 51 -8.77 11.77 -9.91
N VAL A 52 -7.98 10.77 -9.53
CA VAL A 52 -8.03 10.12 -8.22
C VAL A 52 -6.78 10.50 -7.45
N ARG A 53 -6.97 11.19 -6.32
CA ARG A 53 -5.89 11.47 -5.37
C ARG A 53 -5.73 10.27 -4.44
N VAL A 54 -4.53 9.72 -4.37
CA VAL A 54 -4.16 8.60 -3.48
C VAL A 54 -3.05 9.05 -2.54
N PHE A 55 -3.22 8.80 -1.25
CA PHE A 55 -2.22 9.09 -0.23
C PHE A 55 -1.15 8.00 -0.22
N PHE A 56 0.09 8.34 0.10
CA PHE A 56 1.17 7.36 0.22
C PHE A 56 2.00 7.52 1.48
N GLY A 57 2.48 6.38 1.98
CA GLY A 57 3.65 6.27 2.84
C GLY A 57 4.69 5.39 2.15
N THR A 58 5.94 5.83 2.10
CA THR A 58 7.01 5.09 1.40
C THR A 58 8.34 5.21 2.11
N ASP A 59 9.04 4.09 2.29
CA ASP A 59 10.42 4.00 2.77
C ASP A 59 11.41 3.89 1.59
N ARG A 60 10.98 4.16 0.35
CA ARG A 60 11.88 4.34 -0.80
C ARG A 60 12.69 5.63 -0.71
N ASN A 61 13.88 5.62 -1.28
CA ASN A 61 14.71 6.81 -1.44
C ASN A 61 14.10 7.79 -2.46
N LEU A 62 14.26 9.09 -2.22
CA LEU A 62 13.99 10.12 -3.23
C LEU A 62 15.10 10.11 -4.28
N THR A 63 14.72 10.33 -5.54
CA THR A 63 15.68 10.53 -6.62
C THR A 63 15.75 12.01 -7.00
N VAL A 64 16.75 12.36 -7.82
CA VAL A 64 16.90 13.70 -8.40
C VAL A 64 16.01 13.92 -9.64
N SER A 65 15.19 12.94 -10.03
CA SER A 65 14.38 13.01 -11.24
C SER A 65 13.18 13.95 -11.05
N PRO A 66 12.90 14.84 -12.01
CA PRO A 66 11.68 15.65 -12.00
C PRO A 66 10.43 14.87 -12.43
N ALA A 67 10.58 13.66 -12.98
CA ALA A 67 9.46 12.86 -13.45
C ALA A 67 8.71 12.23 -12.26
N PRO A 68 7.37 12.36 -12.17
CA PRO A 68 6.57 11.78 -11.08
C PRO A 68 6.77 10.26 -10.92
N SER A 69 6.91 9.55 -12.04
CA SER A 69 7.14 8.10 -12.10
C SER A 69 8.48 7.67 -11.53
N SER A 70 9.46 8.57 -11.48
CA SER A 70 10.81 8.29 -11.00
C SER A 70 11.16 9.06 -9.73
N MET A 71 10.21 9.78 -9.11
CA MET A 71 10.46 10.55 -7.88
C MET A 71 11.00 9.68 -6.75
N PHE A 72 10.52 8.43 -6.65
CA PHE A 72 11.00 7.43 -5.70
C PHE A 72 11.73 6.31 -6.42
N GLY A 73 12.90 5.96 -5.90
CA GLY A 73 13.75 4.90 -6.45
C GLY A 73 13.40 3.52 -5.93
N VAL A 74 14.39 2.64 -6.04
CA VAL A 74 14.31 1.21 -5.67
C VAL A 74 15.21 0.87 -4.49
N ASP A 75 15.81 1.87 -3.86
CA ASP A 75 16.62 1.68 -2.66
C ASP A 75 15.82 2.16 -1.46
N ARG A 76 16.13 1.57 -0.30
CA ARG A 76 15.55 2.01 0.97
C ARG A 76 16.08 3.38 1.39
N SER A 77 15.24 4.13 2.07
CA SER A 77 15.56 5.36 2.79
C SER A 77 15.77 5.05 4.28
N SER A 78 16.48 5.94 4.98
CA SER A 78 16.57 5.89 6.44
C SER A 78 15.30 6.40 7.15
N SER A 79 14.39 7.02 6.40
CA SER A 79 13.14 7.58 6.92
C SER A 79 11.98 7.44 5.94
N MET A 80 10.77 7.31 6.48
CA MET A 80 9.51 7.36 5.73
C MET A 80 9.25 8.73 5.11
N HIS A 81 8.79 8.72 3.87
CA HIS A 81 8.22 9.87 3.18
C HIS A 81 6.70 9.72 3.10
N TYR A 82 6.00 10.85 3.19
CA TYR A 82 4.54 10.93 3.14
C TYR A 82 4.11 11.89 2.04
N GLY A 83 2.92 11.70 1.48
CA GLY A 83 2.42 12.59 0.46
C GLY A 83 1.18 12.07 -0.24
N PHE A 84 0.90 12.63 -1.41
CA PHE A 84 -0.15 12.12 -2.29
C PHE A 84 0.30 12.09 -3.74
N SER A 85 -0.34 11.21 -4.50
CA SER A 85 -0.22 11.11 -5.94
C SER A 85 -1.57 11.37 -6.60
N GLU A 86 -1.57 12.10 -7.71
CA GLU A 86 -2.75 12.30 -8.54
C GLU A 86 -2.63 11.44 -9.78
N VAL A 87 -3.59 10.54 -9.95
CA VAL A 87 -3.62 9.56 -11.04
C VAL A 87 -4.85 9.83 -11.90
N SER A 88 -4.67 9.86 -13.21
CA SER A 88 -5.77 9.94 -14.16
C SER A 88 -6.41 8.58 -14.40
N ILE A 89 -7.73 8.55 -14.54
CA ILE A 89 -8.50 7.38 -14.99
C ILE A 89 -9.27 7.78 -16.25
N PRO A 90 -9.01 7.17 -17.43
CA PRO A 90 -9.60 7.59 -18.69
C PRO A 90 -11.12 7.35 -18.70
N ALA A 91 -11.89 8.18 -19.40
CA ALA A 91 -13.35 8.03 -19.45
C ALA A 91 -13.83 6.69 -20.06
N ARG A 92 -12.96 6.01 -20.82
CA ARG A 92 -13.23 4.69 -21.42
C ARG A 92 -12.71 3.52 -20.55
N HIS A 93 -12.30 3.81 -19.32
CA HIS A 93 -11.71 2.83 -18.42
C HIS A 93 -12.61 1.62 -18.24
N ARG A 94 -11.99 0.44 -18.21
CA ARG A 94 -12.67 -0.82 -17.95
C ARG A 94 -12.26 -1.37 -16.58
N PRO A 95 -13.23 -1.76 -15.75
CA PRO A 95 -12.90 -2.26 -14.42
C PRO A 95 -11.91 -3.42 -14.46
N GLY A 96 -10.84 -3.29 -13.68
CA GLY A 96 -9.70 -4.21 -13.57
C GLY A 96 -8.51 -3.89 -14.48
N GLU A 97 -8.71 -3.13 -15.55
CA GLU A 97 -7.63 -2.84 -16.50
C GLU A 97 -6.67 -1.78 -15.90
N LEU A 98 -5.38 -1.84 -16.25
CA LEU A 98 -4.45 -0.73 -16.00
C LEU A 98 -3.95 -0.27 -17.36
N GLU A 99 -4.78 0.52 -18.04
CA GLU A 99 -4.49 0.96 -19.40
C GLU A 99 -3.14 1.68 -19.44
N SER A 100 -2.25 1.19 -20.29
CA SER A 100 -0.88 1.69 -20.48
C SER A 100 -0.53 1.69 -21.98
N PRO A 101 0.46 2.49 -22.38
CA PRO A 101 0.96 2.48 -23.75
C PRO A 101 1.38 1.07 -24.17
N SER A 102 0.93 0.64 -25.34
CA SER A 102 1.31 -0.66 -25.90
C SER A 102 2.11 -0.50 -27.20
N LEU A 103 3.28 -1.16 -27.26
CA LEU A 103 4.07 -1.25 -28.49
C LEU A 103 3.29 -1.94 -29.62
N TRP A 104 2.42 -2.90 -29.30
CA TRP A 104 1.52 -3.54 -30.27
C TRP A 104 0.52 -2.56 -30.87
N ARG A 105 0.14 -1.50 -30.13
CA ARG A 105 -0.71 -0.40 -30.60
C ARG A 105 0.09 0.80 -31.11
N LEU A 106 1.42 0.68 -31.19
CA LEU A 106 2.34 1.76 -31.57
C LEU A 106 2.21 3.02 -30.67
N GLU A 107 1.86 2.82 -29.39
CA GLU A 107 1.78 3.88 -28.39
C GLU A 107 3.11 3.94 -27.63
N PHE A 108 3.85 5.05 -27.78
CA PHE A 108 5.18 5.22 -27.18
C PHE A 108 5.18 6.18 -25.98
N SER A 109 4.05 6.80 -25.66
CA SER A 109 3.93 7.75 -24.55
C SER A 109 2.60 7.59 -23.81
N GLN A 110 2.62 7.96 -22.53
CA GLN A 110 1.43 7.97 -21.69
C GLN A 110 0.46 9.08 -22.11
N ASN A 111 -0.83 8.75 -22.18
CA ASN A 111 -1.91 9.68 -22.54
C ASN A 111 -3.02 9.53 -21.50
N PRO A 112 -3.24 10.53 -20.62
CA PRO A 112 -4.28 10.47 -19.57
C PRO A 112 -5.71 10.24 -20.08
N GLU A 113 -6.02 10.55 -21.34
CA GLU A 113 -7.34 10.28 -21.93
C GLU A 113 -7.54 8.82 -22.35
N GLN A 114 -6.47 8.04 -22.42
CA GLN A 114 -6.47 6.65 -22.87
C GLN A 114 -5.89 5.68 -21.84
N HIS A 115 -5.04 6.18 -20.94
CA HIS A 115 -4.24 5.39 -20.01
C HIS A 115 -4.47 5.84 -18.58
N VAL A 116 -4.27 4.91 -17.64
CA VAL A 116 -4.14 5.25 -16.22
C VAL A 116 -2.74 5.80 -16.01
N VAL A 117 -2.61 7.10 -15.75
CA VAL A 117 -1.31 7.79 -15.70
C VAL A 117 -1.10 8.49 -14.35
N LEU A 118 0.07 8.30 -13.76
CA LEU A 118 0.54 9.10 -12.62
C LEU A 118 0.90 10.52 -13.11
N LEU A 119 0.03 11.49 -12.82
CA LEU A 119 0.18 12.87 -13.30
C LEU A 119 1.20 13.65 -12.47
N ARG A 120 1.15 13.50 -11.14
CA ARG A 120 2.08 14.13 -10.20
C ARG A 120 2.10 13.41 -8.86
N SER A 121 3.20 13.60 -8.14
CA SER A 121 3.39 13.19 -6.75
C SER A 121 3.85 14.40 -5.95
N THR A 122 3.39 14.55 -4.72
CA THR A 122 3.77 15.64 -3.82
C THR A 122 4.13 15.07 -2.47
N VAL A 123 5.37 15.31 -2.03
CA VAL A 123 5.84 14.95 -0.69
C VAL A 123 5.40 16.03 0.29
N LEU A 124 4.88 15.61 1.44
CA LEU A 124 4.38 16.46 2.50
C LEU A 124 5.10 16.16 3.82
N PRO A 125 5.26 17.17 4.70
CA PRO A 125 5.53 16.92 6.11
C PRO A 125 4.48 15.97 6.70
N LYS A 126 4.89 15.11 7.62
CA LYS A 126 4.02 14.06 8.20
C LYS A 126 2.75 14.66 8.82
N GLU A 127 2.88 15.79 9.50
CA GLU A 127 1.77 16.50 10.15
C GLU A 127 0.75 16.99 9.12
N GLN A 128 1.22 17.58 8.01
CA GLN A 128 0.36 18.03 6.92
C GLN A 128 -0.34 16.85 6.25
N TYR A 129 0.39 15.76 5.98
CA TYR A 129 -0.18 14.54 5.40
C TYR A 129 -1.36 14.00 6.21
N PHE A 130 -1.21 13.87 7.53
CA PHE A 130 -2.28 13.35 8.39
C PHE A 130 -3.41 14.37 8.60
N SER A 131 -3.12 15.67 8.54
CA SER A 131 -4.15 16.72 8.50
C SER A 131 -5.02 16.62 7.24
N ASP A 132 -4.40 16.48 6.07
CA ASP A 132 -5.11 16.35 4.79
C ASP A 132 -5.92 15.05 4.72
N MET A 133 -5.36 13.95 5.24
CA MET A 133 -6.08 12.68 5.36
C MET A 133 -7.30 12.82 6.29
N ALA A 134 -7.16 13.47 7.45
CA ALA A 134 -8.27 13.69 8.38
C ALA A 134 -9.38 14.53 7.74
N ALA A 135 -9.03 15.59 6.99
CA ALA A 135 -9.99 16.40 6.24
C ALA A 135 -10.75 15.55 5.20
N ARG A 136 -10.04 14.69 4.45
CA ARG A 136 -10.67 13.77 3.49
C ARG A 136 -11.62 12.78 4.17
N LEU A 137 -11.20 12.20 5.29
CA LEU A 137 -12.01 11.23 6.05
C LEU A 137 -13.27 11.86 6.63
N ASN A 138 -13.19 13.10 7.13
CA ASN A 138 -14.35 13.84 7.63
C ASN A 138 -15.32 14.23 6.52
N ALA A 139 -14.84 14.43 5.29
CA ALA A 139 -15.65 14.76 4.13
C ALA A 139 -16.29 13.54 3.43
N THR A 140 -16.03 12.32 3.93
CA THR A 140 -16.46 11.04 3.33
C THR A 140 -17.00 10.08 4.40
N SER A 141 -17.08 8.78 4.11
CA SER A 141 -17.47 7.74 5.07
C SER A 141 -16.53 7.53 6.26
N GLY A 142 -15.40 8.25 6.35
CA GLY A 142 -14.37 7.99 7.38
C GLY A 142 -13.65 6.65 7.19
N SER A 143 -13.65 6.13 5.96
CA SER A 143 -13.03 4.85 5.62
C SER A 143 -11.67 5.03 4.96
N VAL A 144 -10.72 4.16 5.31
CA VAL A 144 -9.39 4.06 4.69
C VAL A 144 -9.31 2.76 3.91
N LEU A 145 -8.85 2.83 2.66
CA LEU A 145 -8.45 1.67 1.87
C LEU A 145 -6.94 1.68 1.77
N LEU A 146 -6.25 0.80 2.52
CA LEU A 146 -4.81 0.67 2.48
C LEU A 146 -4.39 -0.46 1.54
N PHE A 147 -3.63 -0.14 0.51
CA PHE A 147 -3.01 -1.12 -0.37
C PHE A 147 -1.52 -1.31 -0.06
N VAL A 148 -1.08 -2.56 0.07
CA VAL A 148 0.33 -2.95 0.21
C VAL A 148 0.71 -3.81 -1.00
N HIS A 149 1.57 -3.28 -1.87
CA HIS A 149 1.93 -3.95 -3.10
C HIS A 149 2.87 -5.15 -2.88
N GLY A 150 2.99 -5.99 -3.91
CA GLY A 150 3.86 -7.17 -3.92
C GLY A 150 5.26 -6.93 -4.48
N TYR A 151 5.96 -8.03 -4.77
CA TYR A 151 7.24 -8.10 -5.44
C TYR A 151 7.21 -7.44 -6.82
N ASN A 152 8.34 -6.88 -7.28
CA ASN A 152 8.48 -6.37 -8.65
C ASN A 152 7.47 -5.26 -9.02
N VAL A 153 7.17 -4.36 -8.07
CA VAL A 153 6.25 -3.22 -8.29
C VAL A 153 7.02 -1.91 -8.15
N THR A 154 6.79 -0.95 -9.05
CA THR A 154 7.36 0.40 -8.92
C THR A 154 6.46 1.28 -8.04
N PHE A 155 6.98 2.43 -7.57
CA PHE A 155 6.14 3.41 -6.88
C PHE A 155 4.96 3.87 -7.77
N GLU A 156 5.20 4.08 -9.06
CA GLU A 156 4.17 4.44 -10.03
C GLU A 156 3.08 3.38 -10.13
N ASP A 157 3.46 2.11 -10.27
CA ASP A 157 2.50 1.02 -10.41
C ASP A 157 1.65 0.83 -9.15
N ALA A 158 2.24 1.01 -7.96
CA ALA A 158 1.50 1.01 -6.71
C ALA A 158 0.47 2.15 -6.64
N ALA A 159 0.86 3.37 -7.06
CA ALA A 159 -0.05 4.50 -7.14
C ALA A 159 -1.18 4.27 -8.14
N ARG A 160 -0.85 3.83 -9.37
CA ARG A 160 -1.80 3.53 -10.44
C ARG A 160 -2.80 2.46 -10.03
N ARG A 161 -2.34 1.35 -9.44
CA ARG A 161 -3.19 0.25 -8.96
C ARG A 161 -4.14 0.72 -7.86
N THR A 162 -3.65 1.53 -6.92
CA THR A 162 -4.48 2.05 -5.82
C THR A 162 -5.59 2.97 -6.35
N ALA A 163 -5.25 3.85 -7.28
CA ALA A 163 -6.21 4.75 -7.91
C ALA A 163 -7.27 3.98 -8.73
N GLN A 164 -6.84 2.98 -9.51
CA GLN A 164 -7.75 2.11 -10.26
C GLN A 164 -8.70 1.35 -9.33
N MET A 165 -8.20 0.67 -8.30
CA MET A 165 -9.06 -0.03 -7.33
C MET A 165 -10.04 0.93 -6.67
N THR A 166 -9.60 2.13 -6.28
CA THR A 166 -10.46 3.15 -5.68
C THR A 166 -11.60 3.54 -6.63
N TYR A 167 -11.28 3.78 -7.89
CA TYR A 167 -12.24 4.16 -8.92
C TYR A 167 -13.24 3.04 -9.20
N ASP A 168 -12.75 1.83 -9.44
CA ASP A 168 -13.57 0.68 -9.80
C ASP A 168 -14.48 0.20 -8.67
N LEU A 169 -13.96 0.23 -7.44
CA LEU A 169 -14.72 -0.10 -6.25
C LEU A 169 -15.60 1.07 -5.82
N LYS A 170 -15.54 2.24 -6.46
CA LYS A 170 -16.26 3.46 -6.05
C LYS A 170 -16.06 3.76 -4.56
N PHE A 171 -14.83 3.61 -4.08
CA PHE A 171 -14.52 3.69 -2.66
C PHE A 171 -14.68 5.13 -2.14
N ASP A 172 -15.64 5.34 -1.25
CA ASP A 172 -15.88 6.65 -0.62
C ASP A 172 -15.02 6.81 0.65
N GLY A 173 -13.77 7.21 0.48
CA GLY A 173 -12.87 7.38 1.62
C GLY A 173 -11.50 7.94 1.25
N ALA A 174 -10.52 7.67 2.11
CA ALA A 174 -9.11 7.94 1.85
C ALA A 174 -8.42 6.70 1.27
N PRO A 175 -8.12 6.67 -0.04
CA PRO A 175 -7.28 5.62 -0.62
C PRO A 175 -5.81 5.88 -0.28
N VAL A 176 -5.14 4.86 0.24
CA VAL A 176 -3.77 4.92 0.75
C VAL A 176 -2.99 3.75 0.19
N PHE A 177 -1.72 3.97 -0.16
CA PHE A 177 -0.80 2.85 -0.41
C PHE A 177 0.48 2.97 0.38
N PHE A 178 0.99 1.82 0.80
CA PHE A 178 2.35 1.71 1.32
C PHE A 178 3.25 1.19 0.21
N SER A 179 4.30 1.95 -0.11
CA SER A 179 5.28 1.53 -1.11
C SER A 179 6.62 1.22 -0.48
N TRP A 180 7.01 -0.05 -0.55
CA TRP A 180 8.31 -0.54 -0.10
C TRP A 180 9.28 -0.70 -1.26
N PRO A 181 10.62 -0.69 -1.08
CA PRO A 181 11.61 -0.63 -2.15
C PRO A 181 11.81 -1.95 -2.90
N SER A 182 10.72 -2.50 -3.45
CA SER A 182 10.83 -3.57 -4.45
C SER A 182 11.53 -3.07 -5.70
N LYS A 183 12.43 -3.88 -6.26
CA LYS A 183 13.31 -3.48 -7.38
C LYS A 183 12.60 -3.24 -8.70
N GLY A 184 11.40 -3.78 -8.89
CA GLY A 184 10.73 -3.68 -10.20
C GLY A 184 11.44 -4.46 -11.30
N GLU A 185 12.28 -5.44 -10.94
CA GLU A 185 12.87 -6.42 -11.86
C GLU A 185 12.73 -7.87 -11.36
N THR A 186 12.41 -8.80 -12.26
CA THR A 186 12.09 -10.21 -11.96
C THR A 186 13.29 -11.10 -11.57
N SER A 187 14.53 -10.64 -11.74
CA SER A 187 15.75 -11.42 -11.48
C SER A 187 16.26 -11.29 -10.04
N LEU A 188 15.71 -10.38 -9.23
CA LEU A 188 16.21 -10.01 -7.91
C LEU A 188 15.30 -10.49 -6.76
N TYR A 189 14.69 -11.66 -6.92
CA TYR A 189 13.74 -12.21 -5.94
C TYR A 189 14.27 -12.23 -4.48
N PRO A 190 15.47 -12.74 -4.17
CA PRO A 190 15.98 -12.78 -2.78
C PRO A 190 16.26 -11.39 -2.18
N TYR A 191 16.52 -10.40 -3.04
CA TYR A 191 16.74 -9.03 -2.59
C TYR A 191 15.43 -8.44 -2.04
N ASP A 192 14.34 -8.56 -2.80
CA ASP A 192 13.03 -8.09 -2.38
C ASP A 192 12.52 -8.83 -1.13
N GLU A 193 12.88 -10.10 -0.93
CA GLU A 193 12.61 -10.81 0.34
C GLU A 193 13.29 -10.14 1.54
N THR A 194 14.52 -9.66 1.34
CA THR A 194 15.23 -8.91 2.39
C THR A 194 14.55 -7.56 2.60
N GLU A 195 14.27 -6.80 1.54
CA GLU A 195 13.66 -5.48 1.64
C GLU A 195 12.28 -5.51 2.32
N ILE A 196 11.43 -6.51 2.01
CA ILE A 196 10.10 -6.59 2.64
C ILE A 196 10.18 -6.87 4.15
N ASP A 197 11.16 -7.67 4.59
CA ASP A 197 11.38 -7.91 6.01
C ASP A 197 11.88 -6.64 6.72
N TRP A 198 12.69 -5.80 6.05
CA TRP A 198 13.08 -4.49 6.56
C TRP A 198 11.89 -3.51 6.63
N ALA A 199 11.05 -3.48 5.60
CA ALA A 199 9.88 -2.60 5.51
C ALA A 199 8.81 -2.89 6.57
N GLN A 200 8.86 -4.06 7.23
CA GLN A 200 7.92 -4.44 8.30
C GLN A 200 7.83 -3.37 9.40
N GLY A 201 8.97 -2.84 9.84
CA GLY A 201 9.03 -1.84 10.91
C GLY A 201 8.35 -0.53 10.52
N ASP A 202 8.59 -0.07 9.29
CA ASP A 202 7.99 1.14 8.73
C ASP A 202 6.50 0.98 8.48
N LEU A 203 6.07 -0.16 7.93
CA LEU A 203 4.65 -0.47 7.76
C LEU A 203 3.92 -0.52 9.10
N LYS A 204 4.53 -1.09 10.16
CA LYS A 204 3.94 -1.12 11.51
C LYS A 204 3.73 0.29 12.06
N ARG A 205 4.72 1.19 11.90
CA ARG A 205 4.60 2.60 12.30
C ARG A 205 3.51 3.31 11.51
N PHE A 206 3.46 3.08 10.21
CA PHE A 206 2.46 3.70 9.34
C PHE A 206 1.04 3.25 9.67
N LEU A 207 0.82 1.95 9.89
CA LEU A 207 -0.45 1.40 10.37
C LEU A 207 -0.84 2.00 11.72
N ASP A 208 0.12 2.15 12.65
CA ASP A 208 -0.12 2.80 13.94
C ASP A 208 -0.58 4.25 13.77
N ASP A 209 0.09 5.02 12.92
CA ASP A 209 -0.27 6.42 12.68
C ASP A 209 -1.70 6.56 12.11
N ILE A 210 -2.07 5.69 11.15
CA ILE A 210 -3.42 5.64 10.56
C ILE A 210 -4.46 5.23 11.60
N LEU A 211 -4.26 4.11 12.30
CA LEU A 211 -5.25 3.54 13.23
C LEU A 211 -5.45 4.42 14.48
N ARG A 212 -4.48 5.26 14.85
CA ARG A 212 -4.66 6.25 15.91
C ARG A 212 -5.55 7.42 15.53
N ARG A 213 -5.79 7.68 14.25
CA ARG A 213 -6.64 8.79 13.82
C ARG A 213 -8.10 8.52 14.21
N PRO A 214 -8.78 9.41 14.94
CA PRO A 214 -10.20 9.24 15.25
C PRO A 214 -11.09 9.29 14.00
N GLU A 215 -10.66 9.96 12.94
CA GLU A 215 -11.36 10.07 11.65
C GLU A 215 -11.32 8.77 10.85
N ALA A 216 -10.30 7.92 11.06
CA ALA A 216 -10.17 6.61 10.44
C ALA A 216 -11.03 5.59 11.21
N ARG A 217 -12.32 5.52 10.86
CA ARG A 217 -13.34 4.72 11.56
C ARG A 217 -13.42 3.29 11.01
N ASN A 218 -13.21 3.15 9.70
CA ASN A 218 -13.25 1.86 9.00
C ASN A 218 -11.97 1.70 8.19
N VAL A 219 -11.13 0.72 8.53
CA VAL A 219 -9.87 0.46 7.83
C VAL A 219 -9.98 -0.88 7.11
N TYR A 220 -9.91 -0.83 5.79
CA TYR A 220 -9.86 -1.98 4.90
C TYR A 220 -8.45 -2.10 4.33
N ILE A 221 -7.87 -3.28 4.41
CA ILE A 221 -6.47 -3.49 4.03
C ILE A 221 -6.41 -4.56 2.95
N VAL A 222 -5.73 -4.25 1.85
CA VAL A 222 -5.46 -5.19 0.76
C VAL A 222 -3.96 -5.33 0.63
N ALA A 223 -3.42 -6.53 0.84
CA ALA A 223 -2.02 -6.83 0.53
C ALA A 223 -1.92 -7.85 -0.58
N HIS A 224 -0.96 -7.63 -1.48
CA HIS A 224 -0.71 -8.52 -2.61
C HIS A 224 0.62 -9.25 -2.48
N SER A 225 0.62 -10.55 -2.79
CA SER A 225 1.85 -11.34 -2.97
C SER A 225 2.80 -11.19 -1.78
N MET A 226 4.06 -10.83 -2.03
CA MET A 226 5.10 -10.65 -1.03
C MET A 226 4.78 -9.55 -0.01
N GLY A 227 3.96 -8.55 -0.38
CA GLY A 227 3.49 -7.50 0.53
C GLY A 227 2.71 -8.05 1.75
N ASN A 228 2.11 -9.24 1.61
CA ASN A 228 1.46 -9.92 2.72
C ASN A 228 2.46 -10.26 3.84
N ARG A 229 3.74 -10.55 3.53
CA ARG A 229 4.75 -10.89 4.54
C ARG A 229 4.93 -9.77 5.56
N ALA A 230 5.11 -8.53 5.09
CA ALA A 230 5.20 -7.38 5.98
C ALA A 230 3.85 -7.08 6.65
N LEU A 231 2.76 -7.06 5.89
CA LEU A 231 1.45 -6.70 6.44
C LEU A 231 1.06 -7.61 7.61
N THR A 232 1.09 -8.93 7.42
CA THR A 232 0.53 -9.85 8.41
C THR A 232 1.35 -9.84 9.70
N LYS A 233 2.68 -9.73 9.60
CA LYS A 233 3.56 -9.61 10.77
C LYS A 233 3.35 -8.27 11.49
N SER A 234 3.34 -7.15 10.75
CA SER A 234 3.17 -5.80 11.32
C SER A 234 1.81 -5.60 11.98
N LEU A 235 0.74 -5.98 11.28
CA LEU A 235 -0.62 -5.84 11.79
C LEU A 235 -0.89 -6.81 12.95
N GLY A 236 -0.45 -8.06 12.86
CA GLY A 236 -0.59 -9.03 13.94
C GLY A 236 0.08 -8.57 15.25
N ALA A 237 1.30 -8.05 15.15
CA ALA A 237 1.99 -7.45 16.30
C ALA A 237 1.22 -6.24 16.84
N LEU A 238 0.78 -5.33 15.97
CA LEU A 238 0.08 -4.11 16.37
C LEU A 238 -1.27 -4.40 17.06
N LEU A 239 -2.06 -5.34 16.53
CA LEU A 239 -3.35 -5.73 17.11
C LEU A 239 -3.22 -6.51 18.42
N THR A 240 -2.05 -7.09 18.68
CA THR A 240 -1.72 -7.70 19.99
C THR A 240 -1.34 -6.63 21.01
N GLU A 241 -0.59 -5.61 20.59
CA GLU A 241 -0.17 -4.49 21.44
C GLU A 241 -1.32 -3.51 21.76
N LYS A 242 -2.24 -3.28 20.81
CA LYS A 242 -3.27 -2.22 20.87
C LYS A 242 -4.63 -2.79 20.51
N LEU A 243 -5.31 -3.30 21.53
CA LEU A 243 -6.58 -4.01 21.37
C LEU A 243 -7.71 -3.11 20.85
N ASP A 244 -7.66 -1.81 21.11
CA ASP A 244 -8.64 -0.82 20.66
C ASP A 244 -8.67 -0.68 19.13
N PHE A 245 -7.54 -0.94 18.45
CA PHE A 245 -7.45 -0.86 17.00
C PHE A 245 -8.24 -1.95 16.27
N LYS A 246 -8.52 -3.09 16.92
CA LYS A 246 -9.31 -4.19 16.37
C LYS A 246 -10.68 -3.72 15.88
N SER A 247 -11.30 -2.79 16.61
CA SER A 247 -12.62 -2.26 16.28
C SER A 247 -12.66 -1.45 14.97
N LYS A 248 -11.51 -0.92 14.52
CA LYS A 248 -11.38 -0.10 13.32
C LYS A 248 -11.10 -0.92 12.07
N VAL A 249 -10.39 -2.05 12.20
CA VAL A 249 -10.07 -2.92 11.06
C VAL A 249 -11.31 -3.72 10.66
N LYS A 250 -11.84 -3.44 9.46
CA LYS A 250 -13.09 -4.04 8.97
C LYS A 250 -12.86 -5.24 8.05
N GLU A 251 -11.73 -5.27 7.35
CA GLU A 251 -11.31 -6.42 6.54
C GLU A 251 -9.80 -6.41 6.33
N ILE A 252 -9.22 -7.61 6.38
CA ILE A 252 -7.88 -7.91 5.89
C ILE A 252 -8.00 -8.82 4.67
N ILE A 253 -7.71 -8.28 3.49
CA ILE A 253 -7.74 -9.00 2.22
C ILE A 253 -6.31 -9.42 1.86
N LEU A 254 -6.06 -10.74 1.92
CA LEU A 254 -4.81 -11.37 1.53
C LEU A 254 -4.93 -11.86 0.09
N ALA A 255 -4.42 -11.07 -0.85
CA ALA A 255 -4.46 -11.41 -2.27
C ALA A 255 -3.19 -12.15 -2.70
N ALA A 256 -3.36 -13.37 -3.20
CA ALA A 256 -2.27 -14.23 -3.69
C ALA A 256 -1.07 -14.28 -2.72
N PRO A 257 -1.26 -14.50 -1.40
CA PRO A 257 -0.21 -14.25 -0.42
C PRO A 257 1.00 -15.15 -0.63
N ASP A 258 2.15 -14.51 -0.89
CA ASP A 258 3.44 -15.18 -0.95
C ASP A 258 4.03 -15.30 0.47
N ILE A 259 3.38 -16.13 1.30
CA ILE A 259 3.83 -16.50 2.65
C ILE A 259 3.96 -18.03 2.68
N ASP A 260 4.94 -18.57 3.41
CA ASP A 260 4.95 -20.00 3.73
C ASP A 260 3.61 -20.37 4.40
N ALA A 261 2.87 -21.31 3.81
CA ALA A 261 1.57 -21.75 4.31
C ALA A 261 1.64 -22.23 5.78
N ASP A 262 2.75 -22.85 6.14
CA ASP A 262 3.02 -23.47 7.42
C ASP A 262 3.42 -22.43 8.48
N THR A 263 4.25 -21.45 8.12
CA THR A 263 4.48 -20.25 8.94
C THR A 263 3.19 -19.49 9.17
N PHE A 264 2.35 -19.32 8.14
CA PHE A 264 1.07 -18.63 8.31
C PHE A 264 0.19 -19.33 9.34
N LYS A 265 -0.03 -20.65 9.19
CA LYS A 265 -0.86 -21.44 10.11
C LYS A 265 -0.34 -21.40 11.55
N ARG A 266 0.97 -21.50 11.74
CA ARG A 266 1.59 -21.66 13.08
C ARG A 266 1.85 -20.34 13.80
N GLU A 267 2.28 -19.31 13.08
CA GLU A 267 2.86 -18.10 13.70
C GLU A 267 2.01 -16.85 13.47
N ILE A 268 1.33 -16.74 12.32
CA ILE A 268 0.65 -15.50 11.91
C ILE A 268 -0.84 -15.58 12.19
N ALA A 269 -1.50 -16.63 11.72
CA ALA A 269 -2.94 -16.79 11.80
C ALA A 269 -3.47 -16.76 13.25
N PRO A 270 -2.80 -17.34 14.27
CA PRO A 270 -3.28 -17.24 15.65
C PRO A 270 -3.45 -15.79 16.13
N ALA A 271 -2.50 -14.91 15.82
CA ALA A 271 -2.57 -13.50 16.21
C ALA A 271 -3.67 -12.75 15.44
N LEU A 272 -3.76 -12.95 14.12
CA LEU A 272 -4.77 -12.29 13.29
C LEU A 272 -6.19 -12.79 13.58
N VAL A 273 -6.40 -14.10 13.70
CA VAL A 273 -7.72 -14.69 13.99
C VAL A 273 -8.18 -14.33 15.41
N THR A 274 -7.30 -14.38 16.41
CA THR A 274 -7.63 -13.97 17.79
C THR A 274 -7.91 -12.46 17.91
N SER A 275 -7.48 -11.66 16.92
CA SER A 275 -7.87 -10.26 16.86
C SER A 275 -9.37 -10.06 16.60
N GLY A 276 -10.05 -11.07 16.05
CA GLY A 276 -11.46 -10.97 15.64
C GLY A 276 -11.69 -10.11 14.39
N CYS A 277 -10.62 -9.59 13.77
CA CYS A 277 -10.72 -8.88 12.50
C CYS A 277 -11.10 -9.87 11.39
N PRO A 278 -12.04 -9.52 10.50
CA PRO A 278 -12.35 -10.39 9.37
C PRO A 278 -11.18 -10.50 8.38
N ILE A 279 -10.96 -11.72 7.87
CA ILE A 279 -9.87 -12.04 6.95
C ILE A 279 -10.44 -12.78 5.74
N THR A 280 -10.17 -12.27 4.55
CA THR A 280 -10.46 -12.95 3.28
C THR A 280 -9.14 -13.26 2.57
N LEU A 281 -8.93 -14.52 2.22
CA LEU A 281 -7.73 -14.99 1.53
C LEU A 281 -8.10 -15.45 0.13
N TYR A 282 -7.51 -14.84 -0.90
CA TYR A 282 -7.69 -15.28 -2.28
C TYR A 282 -6.47 -16.08 -2.74
N ALA A 283 -6.70 -17.33 -3.13
CA ALA A 283 -5.68 -18.23 -3.67
C ALA A 283 -6.06 -18.69 -5.08
N SER A 284 -5.10 -19.12 -5.88
CA SER A 284 -5.36 -19.66 -7.21
C SER A 284 -4.34 -20.74 -7.58
N ALA A 285 -4.81 -21.82 -8.19
CA ALA A 285 -3.94 -22.86 -8.74
C ALA A 285 -3.24 -22.38 -10.02
N ASP A 286 -3.80 -21.38 -10.72
CA ASP A 286 -3.30 -20.83 -11.98
C ASP A 286 -2.28 -19.68 -11.78
N ASP A 287 -1.90 -19.39 -10.53
CA ASP A 287 -0.94 -18.33 -10.22
C ASP A 287 0.50 -18.78 -10.49
N PHE A 288 0.99 -18.46 -11.69
CA PHE A 288 2.33 -18.81 -12.13
C PHE A 288 3.44 -18.24 -11.22
N ALA A 289 3.29 -17.03 -10.68
CA ALA A 289 4.33 -16.44 -9.84
C ALA A 289 4.40 -17.15 -8.48
N LEU A 290 3.26 -17.55 -7.92
CA LEU A 290 3.25 -18.40 -6.72
C LEU A 290 3.78 -19.80 -7.01
N GLN A 291 3.53 -20.37 -8.19
CA GLN A 291 4.17 -21.62 -8.60
C GLN A 291 5.69 -21.48 -8.65
N MET A 292 6.21 -20.41 -9.26
CA MET A 292 7.64 -20.12 -9.29
C MET A 292 8.21 -19.91 -7.88
N SER A 293 7.50 -19.18 -7.01
CA SER A 293 7.88 -19.03 -5.60
C SER A 293 7.92 -20.38 -4.88
N MET A 294 6.91 -21.25 -5.06
CA MET A 294 6.91 -22.61 -4.48
C MET A 294 8.12 -23.41 -4.96
N THR A 295 8.45 -23.37 -6.25
CA THR A 295 9.62 -24.06 -6.81
C THR A 295 10.92 -23.51 -6.23
N PHE A 296 11.05 -22.20 -6.10
CA PHE A 296 12.24 -21.56 -5.54
C PHE A 296 12.47 -21.93 -4.07
N HIS A 297 11.40 -21.97 -3.28
CA HIS A 297 11.46 -22.22 -1.84
C HIS A 297 11.43 -23.70 -1.45
N GLY A 298 10.81 -24.55 -2.27
CA GLY A 298 10.63 -25.97 -1.98
C GLY A 298 9.43 -26.30 -1.07
N TYR A 299 8.53 -25.36 -0.81
CA TYR A 299 7.35 -25.56 0.03
C TYR A 299 6.12 -24.73 -0.42
N PRO A 300 4.90 -25.14 -0.06
CA PRO A 300 3.68 -24.47 -0.50
C PRO A 300 3.57 -23.03 -0.01
N ARG A 301 3.16 -22.13 -0.92
CA ARG A 301 2.81 -20.76 -0.57
C ARG A 301 1.33 -20.67 -0.21
N LEU A 302 1.00 -19.76 0.70
CA LEU A 302 -0.35 -19.59 1.24
C LEU A 302 -1.38 -19.25 0.15
N GLY A 303 -0.99 -18.51 -0.87
CA GLY A 303 -1.85 -18.18 -2.01
C GLY A 303 -1.95 -19.28 -3.08
N ALA A 304 -1.22 -20.39 -2.93
CA ALA A 304 -1.28 -21.48 -3.89
C ALA A 304 -2.62 -22.22 -3.75
N GLY A 305 -3.35 -22.32 -4.86
CA GLY A 305 -4.62 -23.06 -4.92
C GLY A 305 -4.45 -24.57 -5.14
N GLY A 306 -5.54 -25.23 -5.53
CA GLY A 306 -5.55 -26.66 -5.82
C GLY A 306 -5.21 -27.51 -4.59
N GLN A 307 -4.27 -28.45 -4.73
CA GLN A 307 -3.88 -29.34 -3.63
C GLN A 307 -3.19 -28.62 -2.45
N ASN A 308 -2.73 -27.39 -2.68
CA ASN A 308 -2.05 -26.57 -1.67
C ASN A 308 -2.98 -25.58 -0.97
N LEU A 309 -4.27 -25.56 -1.33
CA LEU A 309 -5.23 -24.60 -0.80
C LEU A 309 -5.34 -24.72 0.73
N VAL A 310 -5.08 -23.62 1.42
CA VAL A 310 -5.17 -23.57 2.89
C VAL A 310 -6.56 -23.13 3.32
N VAL A 311 -7.27 -24.03 4.02
CA VAL A 311 -8.57 -23.76 4.63
C VAL A 311 -8.44 -23.87 6.14
N MET A 312 -8.83 -22.83 6.88
CA MET A 312 -8.74 -22.82 8.33
C MET A 312 -9.82 -21.96 9.00
N PRO A 313 -10.22 -22.28 10.24
CA PRO A 313 -11.17 -21.46 11.00
C PRO A 313 -10.68 -20.02 11.17
N GLY A 314 -11.60 -19.06 11.02
CA GLY A 314 -11.31 -17.63 11.17
C GLY A 314 -10.77 -16.95 9.90
N VAL A 315 -10.58 -17.68 8.80
CA VAL A 315 -10.16 -17.14 7.50
C VAL A 315 -11.16 -17.56 6.43
N GLU A 316 -11.70 -16.59 5.70
CA GLU A 316 -12.55 -16.84 4.53
C GLU A 316 -11.66 -17.14 3.31
N THR A 317 -11.34 -18.42 3.10
CA THR A 317 -10.57 -18.86 1.93
C THR A 317 -11.44 -18.87 0.67
N VAL A 318 -11.01 -18.11 -0.33
CA VAL A 318 -11.62 -17.99 -1.66
C VAL A 318 -10.64 -18.52 -2.71
N ASP A 319 -11.03 -19.59 -3.39
CA ASP A 319 -10.36 -20.13 -4.56
C ASP A 319 -10.80 -19.37 -5.81
N ALA A 320 -9.86 -18.65 -6.40
CA ALA A 320 -10.00 -17.89 -7.63
C ALA A 320 -9.42 -18.64 -8.86
N THR A 321 -9.25 -19.97 -8.77
CA THR A 321 -8.79 -20.80 -9.88
C THR A 321 -9.73 -20.71 -11.08
N GLY A 322 -9.14 -20.57 -12.27
CA GLY A 322 -9.84 -20.51 -13.55
C GLY A 322 -10.66 -19.25 -13.76
N VAL A 323 -10.44 -18.19 -12.97
CA VAL A 323 -10.92 -16.85 -13.30
C VAL A 323 -9.90 -16.19 -14.23
N ASP A 324 -10.33 -15.91 -15.46
CA ASP A 324 -9.43 -15.51 -16.57
C ASP A 324 -8.58 -14.28 -16.21
N ALA A 325 -7.27 -14.51 -16.07
CA ALA A 325 -6.29 -13.50 -15.69
C ALA A 325 -5.36 -13.22 -16.88
N SER A 326 -5.81 -12.43 -17.84
CA SER A 326 -4.85 -11.71 -18.68
C SER A 326 -4.36 -10.52 -17.85
N PHE A 327 -3.10 -10.49 -17.39
CA PHE A 327 -1.92 -10.56 -18.25
C PHE A 327 -0.79 -11.55 -17.85
N LEU A 328 -0.89 -12.30 -16.73
CA LEU A 328 -0.02 -13.46 -16.35
C LEU A 328 -0.27 -13.85 -14.87
N GLY A 329 -1.40 -14.50 -14.55
CA GLY A 329 -1.61 -15.30 -13.32
C GLY A 329 -1.54 -14.66 -11.92
N HIS A 330 -0.95 -13.47 -11.74
CA HIS A 330 -0.52 -12.94 -10.44
C HIS A 330 -0.96 -11.49 -10.18
N SER A 331 -2.03 -11.04 -10.84
CA SER A 331 -2.63 -9.70 -10.62
C SER A 331 -4.15 -9.75 -10.51
N TYR A 332 -4.73 -10.93 -10.33
CA TYR A 332 -6.17 -11.14 -10.45
C TYR A 332 -6.98 -10.36 -9.40
N TYR A 333 -6.46 -10.17 -8.19
CA TYR A 333 -7.14 -9.46 -7.10
C TYR A 333 -7.59 -8.03 -7.42
N GLY A 334 -6.86 -7.33 -8.29
CA GLY A 334 -7.16 -5.98 -8.73
C GLY A 334 -7.51 -5.88 -10.22
N SER A 335 -7.34 -6.97 -10.97
CA SER A 335 -7.46 -6.99 -12.44
C SER A 335 -8.60 -7.83 -12.97
N VAL A 336 -9.30 -8.55 -12.10
CA VAL A 336 -10.33 -9.52 -12.47
C VAL A 336 -11.66 -9.09 -11.90
N ARG A 337 -12.60 -8.78 -12.79
CA ARG A 337 -13.92 -8.23 -12.46
C ARG A 337 -14.69 -9.05 -11.41
N PRO A 338 -14.72 -10.39 -11.46
CA PRO A 338 -15.33 -11.19 -10.40
C PRO A 338 -14.75 -10.93 -9.01
N VAL A 339 -13.43 -10.79 -8.87
CA VAL A 339 -12.77 -10.55 -7.57
C VAL A 339 -13.00 -9.11 -7.11
N LEU A 340 -12.93 -8.13 -8.01
CA LEU A 340 -13.29 -6.74 -7.69
C LEU A 340 -14.76 -6.62 -7.26
N SER A 341 -15.68 -7.34 -7.92
CA SER A 341 -17.09 -7.38 -7.53
C SER A 341 -17.28 -8.02 -6.16
N ASP A 342 -16.48 -9.04 -5.84
CA ASP A 342 -16.53 -9.71 -4.55
C ASP A 342 -16.01 -8.81 -3.42
N ILE A 343 -14.88 -8.13 -3.66
CA ILE A 343 -14.32 -7.11 -2.77
C ILE A 343 -15.30 -5.94 -2.59
N SER A 344 -16.01 -5.54 -3.65
CA SER A 344 -17.05 -4.50 -3.56
C SER A 344 -18.13 -4.86 -2.52
N GLY A 345 -18.56 -6.11 -2.46
CA GLY A 345 -19.51 -6.59 -1.45
C GLY A 345 -18.98 -6.45 -0.01
N ILE A 346 -17.68 -6.70 0.19
CA ILE A 346 -17.02 -6.47 1.48
C ILE A 346 -17.02 -4.98 1.82
N LEU A 347 -16.53 -4.13 0.92
CA LEU A 347 -16.27 -2.73 1.22
C LEU A 347 -17.55 -1.93 1.47
N HIS A 348 -18.59 -2.16 0.66
CA HIS A 348 -19.83 -1.37 0.76
C HIS A 348 -20.82 -1.92 1.77
N ASN A 349 -20.87 -3.24 1.95
CA ASN A 349 -21.90 -3.89 2.76
C ASN A 349 -21.37 -4.64 3.98
N GLY A 350 -20.05 -4.77 4.12
CA GLY A 350 -19.43 -5.59 5.17
C GLY A 350 -19.73 -7.08 5.03
N TRP A 351 -20.16 -7.53 3.84
CA TRP A 351 -20.62 -8.89 3.62
C TRP A 351 -19.51 -9.91 3.85
N ARG A 352 -19.85 -10.93 4.64
CA ARG A 352 -19.06 -12.15 4.81
C ARG A 352 -19.20 -13.05 3.59
N ALA A 353 -18.31 -14.01 3.41
CA ALA A 353 -18.28 -14.89 2.24
C ALA A 353 -19.64 -15.58 1.96
N ALA A 354 -20.33 -16.03 3.00
CA ALA A 354 -21.67 -16.64 2.87
C ALA A 354 -22.77 -15.69 2.39
N GLN A 355 -22.57 -14.38 2.50
CA GLN A 355 -23.49 -13.36 2.02
C GLN A 355 -23.17 -12.93 0.59
N ARG A 356 -21.95 -13.19 0.10
CA ARG A 356 -21.46 -12.86 -1.25
C ARG A 356 -21.92 -13.89 -2.30
N ILE A 357 -23.19 -14.32 -2.23
CA ILE A 357 -23.73 -15.43 -3.04
C ILE A 357 -23.80 -15.16 -4.54
N THR A 358 -23.71 -13.90 -4.97
CA THR A 358 -23.71 -13.54 -6.39
C THR A 358 -22.35 -13.79 -7.04
N THR A 359 -21.27 -13.70 -6.26
CA THR A 359 -19.87 -13.81 -6.70
C THR A 359 -19.20 -15.09 -6.23
N LEU A 360 -19.69 -15.71 -5.15
CA LEU A 360 -19.10 -16.91 -4.55
C LEU A 360 -20.06 -18.09 -4.51
N SER A 361 -19.50 -19.30 -4.64
CA SER A 361 -20.15 -20.58 -4.34
C SER A 361 -19.40 -21.28 -3.21
N GLN A 362 -20.12 -21.85 -2.25
CA GLN A 362 -19.47 -22.67 -1.22
C GLN A 362 -19.08 -24.03 -1.80
N THR A 363 -17.88 -24.50 -1.46
CA THR A 363 -17.38 -25.84 -1.79
C THR A 363 -16.96 -26.57 -0.52
N GLY A 364 -17.31 -27.85 -0.43
CA GLY A 364 -17.06 -28.68 0.76
C GLY A 364 -18.04 -28.41 1.90
N VAL A 365 -17.73 -28.94 3.09
CA VAL A 365 -18.51 -28.78 4.31
C VAL A 365 -17.60 -28.33 5.47
N PRO A 366 -18.10 -27.53 6.43
CA PRO A 366 -17.30 -27.13 7.60
C PRO A 366 -16.73 -28.35 8.34
N PRO A 367 -15.50 -28.27 8.90
CA PRO A 367 -14.62 -27.09 8.95
C PRO A 367 -13.75 -26.89 7.69
N SER A 368 -13.87 -27.76 6.69
CA SER A 368 -13.10 -27.74 5.44
C SER A 368 -13.80 -27.00 4.30
N ALA A 369 -14.85 -26.23 4.61
CA ALA A 369 -15.56 -25.44 3.62
C ALA A 369 -14.73 -24.24 3.19
N TYR A 370 -14.71 -23.99 1.89
CA TYR A 370 -14.10 -22.82 1.26
C TYR A 370 -15.04 -22.27 0.20
N TRP A 371 -14.67 -21.16 -0.41
CA TRP A 371 -15.48 -20.47 -1.42
C TRP A 371 -14.78 -20.51 -2.76
N THR A 372 -15.53 -20.60 -3.85
CA THR A 372 -15.02 -20.51 -5.22
C THR A 372 -15.63 -19.31 -5.90
N VAL A 373 -14.82 -18.57 -6.66
CA VAL A 373 -15.30 -17.45 -7.47
C VAL A 373 -16.16 -17.98 -8.62
N LYS A 374 -17.36 -17.43 -8.79
CA LYS A 374 -18.25 -17.72 -9.92
C LYS A 374 -17.68 -17.08 -11.20
N LYS A 375 -17.68 -17.87 -12.28
CA LYS A 375 -17.18 -17.47 -13.59
C LYS A 375 -18.22 -16.74 -14.41
#